data_AF-A0A3D5Z6M7-F1
#
_entry.id   AF-A0A3D5Z6M7-F1
#
_cell.length_a   1.000
_cell.length_b   1.000
_cell.length_c   1.000
_cell.angle_alpha   90.00
_cell.angle_beta   90.00
_cell.angle_gamma   90.00
#
_symmetry.space_group_name_H-M   'P 1'
#
loop_
_entity.id
_entity.type
_entity.pdbx_description
1 polymer ?
#
loop_
_entity_poly.entity_id
_entity_poly.type
_entity_poly.pdbx_seq_one_letter_code
_entity_poly.pdbx_strand_id
1 'polypeptide(L)'
;MKKNRALNIMFLMVICTFLFMNNVHAADDFCTDEGVKRVMYMAYIVITACKIIVPIILVVMGTIDMARAVIAQDDGALKKQAMTFAKRCIAGVLVFFVPSITLAIFNLVDGFSDTKNKYENCVTCILDNSGNCGFKKYGE
;
A
#
# COMPACT_ATOMS: atom_id res chain seq x y z
N MET A 1 18.41 2.60 24.81
CA MET A 1 17.71 1.30 24.56
C MET A 1 16.19 1.39 24.28
N LYS A 2 15.56 2.57 24.09
CA LYS A 2 14.08 2.68 24.08
C LYS A 2 13.42 2.73 22.68
N LYS A 3 14.17 3.09 21.62
CA LYS A 3 13.67 3.34 20.25
C LYS A 3 13.10 2.09 19.56
N ASN A 4 13.75 0.92 19.70
CA ASN A 4 13.25 -0.33 19.10
C ASN A 4 12.05 -0.91 19.86
N ARG A 5 11.93 -0.66 21.16
CA ARG A 5 10.78 -1.10 21.96
C ARG A 5 9.53 -0.29 21.61
N ALA A 6 9.67 1.03 21.45
CA ALA A 6 8.58 1.89 20.99
C ALA A 6 8.13 1.54 19.56
N LEU A 7 9.07 1.23 18.65
CA LEU A 7 8.75 0.81 17.29
C LEU A 7 8.02 -0.53 17.25
N ASN A 8 8.45 -1.51 18.07
CA ASN A 8 7.79 -2.81 18.15
C ASN A 8 6.39 -2.70 18.79
N ILE A 9 6.21 -1.82 19.78
CA ILE A 9 4.90 -1.54 20.40
C ILE A 9 3.97 -0.83 19.42
N MET A 10 4.48 0.11 18.62
CA MET A 10 3.71 0.78 17.59
C MET A 10 3.24 -0.21 16.52
N PHE A 11 4.12 -1.12 16.11
CA PHE A 11 3.77 -2.20 15.17
C PHE A 11 2.73 -3.16 15.76
N LEU A 12 2.87 -3.50 17.04
CA LEU A 12 1.95 -4.39 17.76
C LEU A 12 0.58 -3.74 17.98
N MET A 13 0.51 -2.43 18.24
CA MET A 13 -0.76 -1.68 18.29
C MET A 13 -1.45 -1.66 16.93
N VAL A 14 -0.71 -1.41 15.86
CA VAL A 14 -1.26 -1.43 14.50
C VAL A 14 -1.77 -2.84 14.16
N ILE A 15 -0.99 -3.89 14.45
CA ILE A 15 -1.42 -5.29 14.27
C ILE A 15 -2.67 -5.59 15.11
N CYS A 16 -2.74 -5.17 16.38
CA CYS A 16 -3.95 -5.30 17.20
C CYS A 16 -5.14 -4.61 16.54
N THR A 17 -4.99 -3.36 16.05
CA THR A 17 -6.10 -2.67 15.38
C THR A 17 -6.57 -3.37 14.11
N PHE A 18 -5.67 -4.03 13.38
CA PHE A 18 -6.02 -4.87 12.23
C PHE A 18 -6.74 -6.17 12.64
N LEU A 19 -6.36 -6.77 13.78
CA LEU A 19 -6.98 -8.00 14.30
C LEU A 19 -8.37 -7.76 14.91
N PHE A 20 -8.68 -6.53 15.34
CA PHE A 20 -9.99 -6.15 15.89
C PHE A 20 -10.97 -5.57 14.86
N MET A 21 -10.62 -5.53 13.57
CA MET A 21 -11.59 -5.18 12.53
C MET A 21 -12.60 -6.32 12.41
N ASN A 22 -13.86 -6.05 12.76
CA ASN A 22 -14.98 -6.96 12.52
C ASN A 22 -15.13 -7.24 11.02
N ASN A 23 -15.72 -8.39 10.69
CA ASN A 23 -16.02 -8.78 9.31
C ASN A 23 -16.79 -7.66 8.59
N VAL A 24 -16.22 -7.16 7.49
CA VAL A 24 -16.91 -6.22 6.61
C VAL A 24 -18.01 -7.00 5.88
N HIS A 25 -19.28 -6.71 6.19
CA HIS A 25 -20.40 -7.17 5.37
C HIS A 25 -20.44 -6.27 4.13
N ALA A 26 -19.94 -6.78 3.01
CA ALA A 26 -20.09 -6.11 1.73
C ALA A 26 -21.55 -6.24 1.27
N ALA A 27 -22.26 -5.12 1.16
CA ALA A 27 -23.55 -5.06 0.49
C ALA A 27 -23.34 -5.23 -1.03
N ASP A 28 -24.31 -5.85 -1.70
CA ASP A 28 -24.28 -6.16 -3.13
C ASP A 28 -24.02 -4.94 -4.04
N ASP A 29 -23.08 -5.10 -4.98
CA ASP A 29 -22.78 -4.23 -6.15
C ASP A 29 -22.41 -2.75 -5.92
N PHE A 30 -21.81 -2.43 -4.77
CA PHE A 30 -21.27 -1.09 -4.47
C PHE A 30 -20.33 -0.51 -5.55
N CYS A 31 -19.56 -1.36 -6.25
CA CYS A 31 -18.58 -0.94 -7.25
C CYS A 31 -19.18 -0.42 -8.57
N THR A 32 -20.47 -0.66 -8.79
CA THR A 32 -21.16 -0.26 -10.03
C THR A 32 -21.78 1.13 -9.94
N ASP A 33 -21.99 1.62 -8.72
CA ASP A 33 -22.59 2.92 -8.43
C ASP A 33 -21.72 4.07 -8.95
N GLU A 34 -22.38 5.05 -9.58
CA GLU A 34 -21.67 6.17 -10.19
C GLU A 34 -20.98 7.05 -9.14
N GLY A 35 -21.61 7.28 -7.99
CA GLY A 35 -21.01 8.04 -6.89
C GLY A 35 -19.71 7.41 -6.39
N VAL A 36 -19.68 6.08 -6.32
CA VAL A 36 -18.52 5.29 -5.91
C VAL A 36 -17.40 5.35 -6.95
N LYS A 37 -17.72 5.21 -8.24
CA LYS A 37 -16.73 5.29 -9.33
C LYS A 37 -15.94 6.61 -9.30
N ARG A 38 -16.60 7.73 -8.97
CA ARG A 38 -15.94 9.04 -8.85
C ARG A 38 -14.88 9.06 -7.76
N VAL A 39 -15.24 8.60 -6.55
CA VAL A 39 -14.31 8.54 -5.41
C VAL A 39 -13.16 7.58 -5.70
N MET A 40 -13.47 6.48 -6.37
CA MET A 40 -12.52 5.44 -6.72
C MET A 40 -11.47 5.90 -7.74
N TYR A 41 -11.88 6.67 -8.75
CA TYR A 41 -10.96 7.28 -9.71
C TYR A 41 -10.00 8.29 -9.05
N MET A 42 -10.51 9.10 -8.12
CA MET A 42 -9.65 10.01 -7.35
C MET A 42 -8.66 9.24 -6.47
N ALA A 43 -9.12 8.14 -5.84
CA ALA A 43 -8.25 7.26 -5.07
C ALA A 43 -7.17 6.62 -5.94
N TYR A 44 -7.49 6.18 -7.16
CA TYR A 44 -6.53 5.64 -8.13
C TYR A 44 -5.39 6.62 -8.41
N ILE A 45 -5.72 7.88 -8.73
CA ILE A 45 -4.71 8.91 -9.04
C ILE A 45 -3.78 9.11 -7.84
N VAL A 46 -4.35 9.23 -6.64
CA VAL A 46 -3.58 9.45 -5.40
C VAL A 46 -2.70 8.25 -5.08
N ILE A 47 -3.23 7.03 -5.16
CA ILE A 47 -2.49 5.78 -4.86
C ILE A 47 -1.38 5.55 -5.88
N THR A 48 -1.65 5.79 -7.16
CA THR A 48 -0.66 5.68 -8.25
C THR A 48 0.45 6.69 -8.08
N ALA A 49 0.11 7.94 -7.74
CA ALA A 49 1.11 8.97 -7.42
C ALA A 49 1.95 8.58 -6.19
N CYS A 50 1.34 8.11 -5.11
CA CYS A 50 2.05 7.64 -3.92
C CYS A 50 2.98 6.46 -4.20
N LYS A 51 2.56 5.49 -5.01
CA LYS A 51 3.37 4.33 -5.41
C LYS A 51 4.68 4.73 -6.13
N ILE A 52 4.72 5.89 -6.78
CA ILE A 52 5.90 6.40 -7.50
C ILE A 52 6.69 7.40 -6.64
N ILE A 53 6.02 8.32 -5.97
CA ILE A 53 6.66 9.38 -5.17
C ILE A 53 7.39 8.78 -3.95
N VAL A 54 6.78 7.82 -3.26
CA VAL A 54 7.36 7.18 -2.06
C VAL A 54 8.71 6.51 -2.34
N PRO A 55 8.87 5.61 -3.34
CA PRO A 55 10.16 5.01 -3.62
C PRO A 55 11.20 6.02 -4.10
N ILE A 56 10.81 7.05 -4.88
CA ILE A 56 11.75 8.10 -5.33
C ILE A 56 12.33 8.86 -4.13
N ILE A 57 11.49 9.34 -3.21
CA ILE A 57 11.94 10.06 -2.01
C ILE A 57 12.85 9.17 -1.15
N LEU A 58 12.50 7.88 -1.00
CA LEU A 58 13.31 6.92 -0.25
C LEU A 58 14.71 6.72 -0.85
N VAL A 59 14.83 6.65 -2.17
CA VAL A 59 16.12 6.51 -2.88
C VAL A 59 16.96 7.77 -2.75
N VAL A 60 16.38 8.95 -2.94
CA VAL A 60 17.10 10.23 -2.84
C VAL A 60 17.60 10.47 -1.41
N MET A 61 16.74 10.28 -0.40
CA MET A 61 17.18 10.42 1.00
C MET A 61 18.23 9.38 1.38
N GLY A 62 18.07 8.14 0.91
CA GLY A 62 19.00 7.07 1.22
C GLY A 62 20.40 7.26 0.65
N THR A 63 20.50 7.72 -0.60
CA THR A 63 21.79 7.99 -1.24
C THR A 63 22.51 9.18 -0.60
N ILE A 64 21.80 10.24 -0.20
CA ILE A 64 22.38 11.39 0.51
C ILE A 64 22.91 10.98 1.89
N ASP A 65 22.16 10.18 2.66
CA ASP A 65 22.58 9.68 3.97
C ASP A 65 23.79 8.75 3.87
N MET A 66 23.81 7.86 2.85
CA MET A 66 24.98 7.00 2.61
C MET A 66 26.19 7.82 2.17
N ALA A 67 26.04 8.81 1.28
CA ALA A 67 27.15 9.67 0.85
C ALA A 67 27.78 10.42 2.04
N ARG A 68 26.96 10.97 2.94
CA ARG A 68 27.46 11.62 4.17
C ARG A 68 28.15 10.65 5.14
N ALA A 69 27.63 9.43 5.29
CA ALA A 69 28.24 8.41 6.15
C ALA A 69 29.58 7.91 5.59
N VAL A 70 29.73 7.80 4.27
CA VAL A 70 30.99 7.43 3.60
C VAL A 70 32.06 8.51 3.82
N ILE A 71 31.70 9.79 3.66
CA ILE A 71 32.63 10.91 3.86
C ILE A 71 33.10 11.00 5.32
N ALA A 72 32.25 10.61 6.28
CA ALA A 72 32.58 10.61 7.70
C ALA A 72 33.51 9.46 8.13
N GLN A 73 33.86 8.51 7.23
CA GLN A 73 34.69 7.31 7.50
C GLN A 73 34.27 6.50 8.75
N ASP A 74 33.00 6.57 9.16
CA ASP A 74 32.46 5.82 10.28
C ASP A 74 31.83 4.52 9.76
N ASP A 75 32.62 3.45 9.69
CA ASP A 75 32.19 2.13 9.21
C ASP A 75 30.99 1.56 10.01
N GLY A 76 30.90 1.92 11.30
CA GLY A 76 29.79 1.55 12.16
C GLY A 76 28.49 2.26 11.79
N ALA A 77 28.58 3.56 11.48
CA ALA A 77 27.45 4.35 10.99
C ALA A 77 27.03 3.92 9.58
N LEU A 78 28.00 3.66 8.68
CA LEU A 78 27.73 3.25 7.30
C LEU A 78 26.95 1.94 7.23
N LYS A 79 27.37 0.91 7.98
CA LYS A 79 26.68 -0.39 8.00
C LYS A 79 25.26 -0.29 8.56
N LYS A 80 25.05 0.57 9.56
CA LYS A 80 23.75 0.79 10.20
C LYS A 80 22.78 1.58 9.31
N GLN A 81 23.30 2.57 8.58
CA GLN A 81 22.57 3.33 7.57
C GLN A 81 22.22 2.45 6.36
N ALA A 82 23.17 1.65 5.85
CA ALA A 82 22.94 0.69 4.77
C ALA A 82 21.83 -0.32 5.10
N MET A 83 21.86 -0.90 6.31
CA MET A 83 20.83 -1.84 6.75
C MET A 83 19.44 -1.17 6.87
N THR A 84 19.41 0.11 7.24
CA THR A 84 18.16 0.88 7.31
C THR A 84 17.63 1.21 5.92
N PHE A 85 18.52 1.53 4.98
CA PHE A 85 18.19 1.75 3.58
C PHE A 85 17.65 0.48 2.92
N ALA A 86 18.31 -0.66 3.10
CA ALA A 86 17.86 -1.95 2.58
C ALA A 86 16.45 -2.30 3.08
N LYS A 87 16.15 -2.07 4.36
CA LYS A 87 14.80 -2.28 4.92
C LYS A 87 13.75 -1.37 4.27
N ARG A 88 14.11 -0.13 3.91
CA ARG A 88 13.22 0.81 3.22
C ARG A 88 13.00 0.41 1.76
N CYS A 89 14.01 -0.11 1.07
CA CYS A 89 13.87 -0.66 -0.28
C CYS A 89 12.94 -1.88 -0.28
N ILE A 90 13.13 -2.81 0.67
CA ILE A 90 12.24 -3.96 0.85
C ILE A 90 10.82 -3.51 1.14
N ALA A 91 10.62 -2.51 2.01
CA ALA A 91 9.29 -1.94 2.27
C ALA A 91 8.66 -1.35 1.00
N GLY A 92 9.43 -0.65 0.15
CA GLY A 92 8.96 -0.14 -1.14
C GLY A 92 8.52 -1.24 -2.10
N VAL A 93 9.28 -2.34 -2.18
CA VAL A 93 8.91 -3.52 -2.98
C VAL A 93 7.65 -4.20 -2.43
N LEU A 94 7.55 -4.33 -1.11
CA LEU A 94 6.39 -4.93 -0.46
C LEU A 94 5.10 -4.14 -0.73
N VAL A 95 5.14 -2.80 -0.71
CA VAL A 95 3.96 -1.97 -1.03
C VAL A 95 3.42 -2.24 -2.44
N PHE A 96 4.28 -2.60 -3.39
CA PHE A 96 3.86 -3.01 -4.72
C PHE A 96 3.18 -4.39 -4.73
N PHE A 97 3.65 -5.29 -3.86
CA PHE A 97 3.14 -6.66 -3.70
C PHE A 97 1.88 -6.77 -2.84
N VAL A 98 1.64 -5.84 -1.92
CA VAL A 98 0.43 -5.80 -1.07
C VAL A 98 -0.85 -6.07 -1.86
N PRO A 99 -1.18 -5.32 -2.94
CA PRO A 99 -2.39 -5.58 -3.71
C PRO A 99 -2.46 -6.99 -4.31
N SER A 100 -1.35 -7.49 -4.87
CA SER A 100 -1.28 -8.81 -5.48
C SER A 100 -1.50 -9.93 -4.44
N ILE A 101 -0.90 -9.77 -3.25
CA ILE A 101 -1.02 -10.74 -2.16
C ILE A 101 -2.44 -10.70 -1.58
N THR A 102 -3.02 -9.52 -1.38
CA THR A 102 -4.40 -9.37 -0.88
C THR A 102 -5.41 -10.05 -1.81
N LEU A 103 -5.27 -9.85 -3.13
CA LEU A 103 -6.10 -10.55 -4.12
C LEU A 103 -5.90 -12.07 -4.05
N ALA A 104 -4.66 -12.54 -3.93
CA ALA A 104 -4.36 -13.98 -3.83
C ALA A 104 -4.98 -14.63 -2.58
N ILE A 105 -4.93 -13.97 -1.43
CA ILE A 105 -5.54 -14.47 -0.18
C ILE A 105 -7.07 -14.57 -0.33
N PHE A 106 -7.71 -13.56 -0.93
CA PHE A 106 -9.16 -13.62 -1.16
C PHE A 106 -9.58 -14.70 -2.16
N ASN A 107 -8.71 -15.07 -3.10
CA ASN A 107 -8.96 -16.19 -4.02
C ASN A 107 -8.90 -17.58 -3.33
N LEU A 108 -8.26 -17.67 -2.16
CA LEU A 108 -8.11 -18.92 -1.40
C LEU A 108 -9.22 -19.13 -0.36
N VAL A 109 -10.05 -18.11 -0.13
CA VAL A 109 -11.20 -18.19 0.79
C VAL A 109 -12.40 -18.79 0.05
N ASP A 110 -12.87 -19.93 0.55
CA ASP A 110 -14.04 -20.63 0.02
C ASP A 110 -15.30 -19.76 0.15
N GLY A 111 -16.09 -19.65 -0.93
CA GLY A 111 -17.27 -18.76 -1.01
C GLY A 111 -16.97 -17.32 -1.46
N PHE A 112 -15.71 -16.94 -1.69
CA PHE A 112 -15.37 -15.61 -2.23
C PHE A 112 -15.57 -15.52 -3.75
N SER A 113 -15.74 -16.63 -4.48
CA SER A 113 -15.88 -16.67 -5.95
C SER A 113 -16.98 -15.77 -6.51
N ASP A 114 -18.17 -15.79 -5.90
CA ASP A 114 -19.33 -15.01 -6.35
C ASP A 114 -19.21 -13.53 -5.99
N THR A 115 -18.52 -13.22 -4.89
CA THR A 115 -18.27 -11.85 -4.43
C THR A 115 -17.03 -11.24 -5.10
N LYS A 116 -16.11 -12.08 -5.58
CA LYS A 116 -14.86 -11.69 -6.24
C LYS A 116 -15.15 -10.78 -7.42
N ASN A 117 -16.07 -11.17 -8.30
CA ASN A 117 -16.35 -10.37 -9.50
C ASN A 117 -16.87 -8.95 -9.15
N LYS A 118 -17.64 -8.83 -8.05
CA LYS A 118 -18.20 -7.56 -7.59
C LYS A 118 -17.11 -6.62 -7.05
N TYR A 119 -16.21 -7.12 -6.22
CA TYR A 119 -15.14 -6.34 -5.59
C TYR A 119 -13.91 -6.16 -6.49
N GLU A 120 -13.59 -7.14 -7.33
CA GLU A 120 -12.42 -7.10 -8.21
C GLU A 120 -12.51 -5.97 -9.23
N ASN A 121 -13.72 -5.60 -9.68
CA ASN A 121 -13.95 -4.39 -10.46
C ASN A 121 -13.56 -3.10 -9.69
N CYS A 122 -13.85 -3.02 -8.39
CA CYS A 122 -13.36 -1.89 -7.58
C CYS A 122 -11.83 -1.90 -7.48
N VAL A 123 -11.26 -3.05 -7.17
CA VAL A 123 -9.81 -3.18 -6.95
C VAL A 123 -9.02 -2.84 -8.20
N THR A 124 -9.44 -3.37 -9.34
CA THR A 124 -8.81 -3.08 -10.63
C THR A 124 -8.93 -1.61 -11.00
N CYS A 125 -10.03 -0.94 -10.64
CA CYS A 125 -10.15 0.51 -10.82
C CYS A 125 -9.19 1.31 -9.93
N ILE A 126 -9.01 0.91 -8.66
CA ILE A 126 -8.12 1.62 -7.73
C ILE A 126 -6.64 1.37 -8.04
N LEU A 127 -6.30 0.21 -8.58
CA LEU A 127 -4.91 -0.21 -8.73
C LEU A 127 -4.34 -0.07 -10.13
N ASP A 128 -5.16 -0.26 -11.17
CA ASP A 128 -4.68 -0.45 -12.55
C ASP A 128 -5.45 0.39 -13.59
N ASN A 129 -6.62 0.94 -13.22
CA ASN A 129 -7.52 1.67 -14.13
C ASN A 129 -7.87 0.88 -15.40
N SER A 130 -7.86 -0.46 -15.32
CA SER A 130 -8.09 -1.37 -16.45
C SER A 130 -9.54 -1.84 -16.60
N GLY A 131 -10.45 -1.41 -15.70
CA GLY A 131 -11.89 -1.70 -15.78
C GLY A 131 -12.69 -0.57 -16.42
N ASN A 132 -14.01 -0.75 -16.60
CA ASN A 132 -14.97 0.31 -16.99
C ASN A 132 -15.12 1.38 -15.87
N CYS A 133 -14.01 1.96 -15.41
CA CYS A 133 -13.90 2.96 -14.36
C CYS A 133 -14.27 4.36 -14.85
N GLY A 134 -14.80 4.47 -16.07
CA GLY A 134 -15.40 5.67 -16.60
C GLY A 134 -16.61 6.06 -15.78
N PHE A 135 -16.53 7.19 -15.09
CA PHE A 135 -17.68 7.85 -14.49
C PHE A 135 -18.32 8.78 -15.52
N LYS A 136 -19.62 8.62 -15.80
CA LYS A 136 -20.40 9.63 -16.52
C LYS A 136 -20.55 10.86 -15.64
N LYS A 137 -20.33 12.05 -16.18
CA LYS A 137 -20.50 13.30 -15.44
C LYS A 137 -21.96 13.39 -14.98
N TYR A 138 -22.19 13.78 -13.72
CA TYR A 138 -23.55 13.96 -13.19
C TYR A 138 -24.28 15.01 -14.05
N GLY A 139 -25.26 14.57 -14.84
CA GLY A 139 -26.00 15.42 -15.79
C GLY A 139 -25.93 15.02 -17.27
N GLU A 140 -25.49 13.81 -17.63
CA GLU A 140 -25.57 13.23 -19.01
C GLU A 140 -26.24 11.87 -19.08
#